data_AF-A0A3B9N445-F1
#
_entry.id   AF-A0A3B9N445-F1
#
_cell.length_a   1.000
_cell.length_b   1.000
_cell.length_c   1.000
_cell.angle_alpha   90.00
_cell.angle_beta   90.00
_cell.angle_gamma   90.00
#
_symmetry.space_group_name_H-M   'P 1'
#
loop_
_entity.id
_entity.type
_entity.pdbx_description
1 polymer ?
#
loop_
_entity_poly.entity_id
_entity_poly.type
_entity_poly.pdbx_seq_one_letter_code
_entity_poly.pdbx_strand_id
1 'polypeptide(L)'
;MNRESVNMRIPDWVILYTIASTTLYMISRNLPLGSGSFAFVWAPITLVFIFSLRPKTFIKGPMKNLLIYGMLMVGILQYTLWQNMNDWNQIRILYEFYYLVIMTAILYYYWGKGELRRLALLSKWTFVFIIITLITTNIALYLDPNLVREAARTGMFSDYQENIYKYTGAMGYGYIQAVILLIPILVYHIKRKKRMVFSPKVLIAILILILITEIRAQVFANVLVTALITILSVLGSKKRRVSFVTISLVGILFTVIPNTFYSNLFYSLSSNFNTESEMYYKLTDFAKFIENPDLDTSTGAGGRAERYPLLLGALQANPIFGHASGTSSLNIDLGAHLYWMNRLALWGIPGFLFFLFVLFKIFKSIGSLFDDGYRFYYFLSVVAFIIMGLSKAIGGTEVWLMLIVFIPGLYFLPLLQPTRRVKPIQKEIEAN
;
A
#
# COMPACT_ATOMS: atom_id res chain seq x y z
N MET A 1 16.66 8.10 34.33
CA MET A 1 16.89 7.47 33.01
C MET A 1 17.48 8.52 32.09
N ASN A 2 18.79 8.41 31.81
CA ASN A 2 19.56 9.40 31.07
C ASN A 2 19.14 9.48 29.59
N ARG A 3 19.30 10.67 29.00
CA ARG A 3 19.11 10.97 27.58
C ARG A 3 20.18 10.27 26.74
N GLU A 4 20.13 8.95 26.61
CA GLU A 4 20.90 8.31 25.55
C GLU A 4 20.16 8.54 24.24
N SER A 5 20.74 9.38 23.38
CA SER A 5 20.34 9.47 21.98
C SER A 5 20.34 8.06 21.39
N VAL A 6 19.28 7.71 20.65
CA VAL A 6 19.25 6.42 19.96
C VAL A 6 20.29 6.46 18.84
N ASN A 7 21.49 5.95 19.12
CA ASN A 7 22.57 5.89 18.14
C ASN A 7 22.30 4.76 17.14
N MET A 8 22.25 5.11 15.84
CA MET A 8 22.14 4.15 14.76
C MET A 8 23.46 3.39 14.59
N ARG A 9 23.38 2.06 14.53
CA ARG A 9 24.50 1.18 14.15
C ARG A 9 24.56 1.06 12.63
N ILE A 10 25.66 0.49 12.12
CA ILE A 10 25.85 0.20 10.69
C ILE A 10 24.62 -0.50 10.05
N PRO A 11 24.03 -1.57 10.63
CA PRO A 11 22.86 -2.22 10.02
C PRO A 11 21.63 -1.30 9.96
N ASP A 12 21.50 -0.38 10.91
CA ASP A 12 20.37 0.56 10.93
C ASP A 12 20.50 1.58 9.79
N TRP A 13 21.73 2.02 9.48
CA TRP A 13 22.00 2.87 8.32
C TRP A 13 21.73 2.14 7.01
N VAL A 14 22.19 0.89 6.87
CA VAL A 14 21.94 0.06 5.68
C VAL A 14 20.44 -0.13 5.43
N ILE A 15 19.67 -0.42 6.49
CA ILE A 15 18.21 -0.53 6.42
C ILE A 15 17.59 0.83 6.08
N LEU A 16 18.08 1.93 6.66
CA LEU A 16 17.60 3.27 6.33
C LEU A 16 17.83 3.62 4.85
N TYR A 17 18.98 3.29 4.27
CA TYR A 17 19.25 3.47 2.84
C TYR A 17 18.33 2.61 1.97
N THR A 18 18.07 1.38 2.40
CA THR A 18 17.09 0.50 1.74
C THR A 18 15.71 1.14 1.72
N ILE A 19 15.25 1.67 2.85
CA ILE A 19 13.97 2.38 2.91
C ILE A 19 14.01 3.67 2.08
N ALA A 20 15.07 4.47 2.19
CA ALA A 20 15.24 5.71 1.44
C ALA A 20 15.19 5.46 -0.07
N SER A 21 15.78 4.37 -0.57
CA SER A 21 15.74 4.01 -1.99
C SER A 21 14.32 3.76 -2.52
N THR A 22 13.39 3.36 -1.64
CA THR A 22 11.96 3.14 -1.96
C THR A 22 11.07 4.35 -1.68
N THR A 23 11.45 5.24 -0.76
CA THR A 23 10.56 6.34 -0.33
C THR A 23 11.01 7.72 -0.74
N LEU A 24 12.30 7.92 -1.02
CA LEU A 24 12.91 9.21 -1.36
C LEU A 24 13.44 9.20 -2.79
N TYR A 25 12.51 9.09 -3.74
CA TYR A 25 12.80 8.97 -5.17
C TYR A 25 13.62 10.12 -5.75
N MET A 26 13.49 11.32 -5.19
CA MET A 26 14.29 12.48 -5.60
C MET A 26 15.79 12.21 -5.44
N ILE A 27 16.20 11.44 -4.44
CA ILE A 27 17.61 11.05 -4.31
C ILE A 27 17.87 9.78 -5.11
N SER A 28 17.06 8.73 -4.92
CA SER A 28 17.38 7.42 -5.48
C SER A 28 17.39 7.37 -7.00
N ARG A 29 16.59 8.20 -7.69
CA ARG A 29 16.59 8.28 -9.16
C ARG A 29 17.70 9.14 -9.74
N ASN A 30 18.32 9.99 -8.92
CA ASN A 30 19.44 10.82 -9.32
C ASN A 30 20.80 10.17 -9.01
N LEU A 31 20.80 9.04 -8.31
CA LEU A 31 21.97 8.20 -8.15
C LEU A 31 22.15 7.27 -9.38
N PRO A 32 23.39 6.87 -9.70
CA PRO A 32 23.64 5.83 -10.69
C PRO A 32 22.78 4.58 -10.46
N LEU A 33 22.36 3.91 -11.55
CA LEU A 33 21.44 2.76 -11.53
C LEU A 33 21.78 1.70 -10.48
N GLY A 34 23.06 1.49 -10.19
CA GLY A 34 23.51 0.65 -9.08
C GLY A 34 23.15 1.26 -7.71
N SER A 35 23.79 2.37 -7.35
CA SER A 35 23.73 2.93 -5.99
C SER A 35 22.36 3.51 -5.60
N GLY A 36 21.50 3.83 -6.56
CA GLY A 36 20.12 4.26 -6.30
C GLY A 36 19.13 3.12 -6.13
N SER A 37 19.45 1.91 -6.59
CA SER A 37 18.47 0.83 -6.72
C SER A 37 18.20 0.12 -5.41
N PHE A 38 16.90 0.07 -5.06
CA PHE A 38 16.40 -0.83 -4.02
C PHE A 38 16.73 -2.29 -4.34
N ALA A 39 16.32 -2.75 -5.53
CA ALA A 39 16.31 -4.18 -5.85
C ALA A 39 17.72 -4.74 -6.13
N PHE A 40 18.62 -3.94 -6.68
CA PHE A 40 19.93 -4.42 -7.12
C PHE A 40 21.04 -4.25 -6.07
N VAL A 41 20.92 -3.29 -5.14
CA VAL A 41 22.00 -2.97 -4.20
C VAL A 41 21.53 -3.00 -2.76
N TRP A 42 20.62 -2.12 -2.39
CA TRP A 42 20.34 -1.90 -0.96
C TRP A 42 19.60 -3.05 -0.31
N ALA A 43 18.62 -3.63 -1.00
CA ALA A 43 17.85 -4.72 -0.45
C ALA A 43 18.65 -6.05 -0.35
N PRO A 44 19.47 -6.46 -1.34
CA PRO A 44 20.38 -7.57 -1.18
C PRO A 44 21.37 -7.38 -0.02
N ILE A 45 21.98 -6.19 0.09
CA ILE A 45 22.89 -5.86 1.19
C ILE A 45 22.16 -5.97 2.53
N THR A 46 20.95 -5.43 2.65
CA THR A 46 20.13 -5.55 3.86
C THR A 46 19.85 -7.00 4.23
N LEU A 47 19.50 -7.85 3.26
CA LEU A 47 19.27 -9.28 3.52
C LEU A 47 20.53 -9.97 4.03
N VAL A 48 21.70 -9.69 3.43
CA VAL A 48 23.00 -10.22 3.89
C VAL A 48 23.29 -9.78 5.32
N PHE A 49 23.11 -8.49 5.64
CA PHE A 49 23.32 -7.99 7.01
C PHE A 49 22.36 -8.64 8.02
N ILE A 50 21.07 -8.75 7.70
CA ILE A 50 20.08 -9.38 8.59
C ILE A 50 20.39 -10.87 8.76
N PHE A 51 20.78 -11.56 7.69
CA PHE A 51 21.13 -12.98 7.73
C PHE A 51 22.36 -13.23 8.60
N SER A 52 23.43 -12.46 8.39
CA SER A 52 24.68 -12.59 9.15
C SER A 52 24.52 -12.26 10.63
N LEU A 53 23.74 -11.23 10.95
CA LEU A 53 23.57 -10.78 12.34
C LEU A 53 22.45 -11.49 13.09
N ARG A 54 21.40 -11.93 12.38
CA ARG A 54 20.16 -12.49 12.95
C ARG A 54 19.59 -13.60 12.06
N PRO A 55 20.30 -14.73 11.86
CA PRO A 55 19.81 -15.82 11.01
C PRO A 55 18.49 -16.42 11.53
N LYS A 56 18.26 -16.37 12.85
CA LYS A 56 17.01 -16.82 13.49
C LYS A 56 15.76 -16.10 12.99
N THR A 57 15.90 -14.91 12.38
CA THR A 57 14.81 -14.17 11.73
C THR A 57 14.16 -14.97 10.59
N PHE A 58 14.94 -15.79 9.87
CA PHE A 58 14.47 -16.51 8.69
C PHE A 58 13.76 -17.84 9.00
N ILE A 59 14.01 -18.41 10.17
CA ILE A 59 13.50 -19.75 10.53
C ILE A 59 12.31 -19.72 11.50
N LYS A 60 11.86 -18.53 11.93
CA LYS A 60 10.79 -18.37 12.93
C LYS A 60 9.60 -17.58 12.41
N GLY A 61 8.44 -17.85 13.00
CA GLY A 61 7.23 -17.05 12.80
C GLY A 61 6.72 -17.03 11.36
N PRO A 62 6.04 -15.95 10.93
CA PRO A 62 5.53 -15.78 9.58
C PRO A 62 6.60 -15.82 8.48
N MET A 63 7.85 -15.46 8.79
CA MET A 63 8.95 -15.53 7.81
C MET A 63 9.16 -16.96 7.31
N LYS A 64 9.11 -17.96 8.19
CA LYS A 64 9.19 -19.38 7.80
C LYS A 64 8.12 -19.73 6.75
N ASN A 65 6.87 -19.34 6.99
CA ASN A 65 5.76 -19.63 6.06
C ASN A 65 5.94 -18.91 4.73
N LEU A 66 6.44 -17.67 4.76
CA LEU A 66 6.76 -16.90 3.56
C LEU A 66 7.86 -17.58 2.73
N LEU A 67 8.92 -18.10 3.37
CA LEU A 67 9.98 -18.83 2.66
C LEU A 67 9.49 -20.15 2.07
N ILE A 68 8.63 -20.89 2.79
CA ILE A 68 7.97 -22.09 2.24
C ILE A 68 7.12 -21.72 1.02
N TYR A 69 6.38 -20.60 1.09
CA TYR A 69 5.65 -20.06 -0.05
C TYR A 69 6.58 -19.73 -1.22
N GLY A 70 7.70 -19.07 -0.98
CA GLY A 70 8.70 -18.78 -2.02
C GLY A 70 9.22 -20.05 -2.68
N MET A 71 9.63 -21.03 -1.88
CA MET A 71 10.12 -22.31 -2.39
C MET A 71 9.07 -23.05 -3.23
N LEU A 72 7.84 -23.16 -2.73
CA LEU A 72 6.78 -23.90 -3.40
C LEU A 72 6.22 -23.14 -4.60
N MET A 73 5.75 -21.91 -4.41
CA MET A 73 4.99 -21.16 -5.42
C MET A 73 5.90 -20.53 -6.46
N VAL A 74 6.95 -19.82 -6.02
CA VAL A 74 7.88 -19.09 -6.90
C VAL A 74 8.96 -20.03 -7.44
N GLY A 75 9.37 -21.04 -6.67
CA GLY A 75 10.44 -21.97 -7.04
C GLY A 75 9.97 -23.22 -7.78
N ILE A 76 9.02 -23.98 -7.24
CA ILE A 76 8.62 -25.27 -7.83
C ILE A 76 7.46 -25.08 -8.80
N LEU A 77 6.32 -24.57 -8.34
CA LEU A 77 5.08 -24.51 -9.10
C LEU A 77 5.20 -23.61 -10.32
N GLN A 78 5.82 -22.44 -10.20
CA GLN A 78 6.07 -21.53 -11.34
C GLN A 78 6.77 -22.22 -12.53
N TYR A 79 7.75 -23.10 -12.26
CA TYR A 79 8.58 -23.71 -13.31
C TYR A 79 8.14 -25.13 -13.71
N THR A 80 7.24 -25.75 -12.94
CA THR A 80 6.74 -27.11 -13.20
C THR A 80 5.26 -27.12 -13.58
N LEU A 81 4.41 -26.56 -12.74
CA LEU A 81 2.95 -26.58 -12.94
C LEU A 81 2.46 -25.40 -13.77
N TRP A 82 3.00 -24.19 -13.56
CA TRP A 82 2.50 -22.94 -14.14
C TRP A 82 3.33 -22.45 -15.34
N GLN A 83 3.73 -23.39 -16.19
CA GLN A 83 4.61 -23.11 -17.34
C GLN A 83 3.96 -22.19 -18.38
N ASN A 84 2.62 -22.09 -18.40
CA ASN A 84 1.89 -21.21 -19.33
C ASN A 84 1.64 -19.81 -18.75
N MET A 85 2.18 -19.49 -17.57
CA MET A 85 2.10 -18.14 -17.02
C MET A 85 2.94 -17.19 -17.90
N ASN A 86 2.36 -16.07 -18.32
CA ASN A 86 3.10 -15.08 -19.11
C ASN A 86 4.25 -14.41 -18.32
N ASP A 87 5.19 -13.80 -19.05
CA ASP A 87 6.37 -13.16 -18.47
C ASP A 87 6.02 -12.07 -17.45
N TRP A 88 4.95 -11.31 -17.72
CA TRP A 88 4.50 -10.25 -16.82
C TRP A 88 4.13 -10.80 -15.43
N ASN A 89 3.35 -11.88 -15.37
CA ASN A 89 2.94 -12.51 -14.11
C ASN A 89 4.09 -13.24 -13.43
N GLN A 90 4.96 -13.92 -14.20
CA GLN A 90 6.16 -14.59 -13.69
C GLN A 90 7.12 -13.62 -12.97
N ILE A 91 7.36 -12.46 -13.56
CA ILE A 91 8.22 -11.43 -12.96
C ILE A 91 7.54 -10.80 -11.73
N ARG A 92 6.22 -10.58 -11.79
CA ARG A 92 5.46 -9.95 -10.70
C ARG A 92 5.43 -10.80 -9.43
N ILE A 93 5.22 -12.12 -9.55
CA ILE A 93 5.22 -13.00 -8.38
C ILE A 93 6.61 -13.05 -7.70
N LEU A 94 7.69 -13.03 -8.50
CA LEU A 94 9.06 -12.97 -7.98
C LEU A 94 9.31 -11.67 -7.23
N TYR A 95 8.98 -10.52 -7.82
CA TYR A 95 9.15 -9.22 -7.16
C TYR A 95 8.31 -9.11 -5.89
N GLU A 96 7.07 -9.57 -5.91
CA GLU A 96 6.22 -9.56 -4.73
C GLU A 96 6.79 -10.41 -3.59
N PHE A 97 7.23 -11.63 -3.90
CA PHE A 97 7.89 -12.49 -2.93
C PHE A 97 9.15 -11.82 -2.36
N TYR A 98 9.98 -11.25 -3.23
CA TYR A 98 11.20 -10.54 -2.84
C TYR A 98 10.89 -9.38 -1.88
N TYR A 99 9.91 -8.54 -2.21
CA TYR A 99 9.51 -7.41 -1.36
C TYR A 99 8.94 -7.87 -0.01
N LEU A 100 8.10 -8.91 -0.01
CA LEU A 100 7.58 -9.50 1.22
C LEU A 100 8.72 -10.00 2.12
N VAL A 101 9.73 -10.68 1.55
CA VAL A 101 10.86 -11.22 2.31
C VAL A 101 11.66 -10.08 2.93
N ILE A 102 12.01 -9.04 2.17
CA ILE A 102 12.81 -7.92 2.68
C ILE A 102 12.09 -7.17 3.78
N MET A 103 10.82 -6.81 3.55
CA MET A 103 10.06 -6.02 4.52
C MET A 103 9.78 -6.82 5.79
N THR A 104 9.46 -8.11 5.66
CA THR A 104 9.29 -8.99 6.81
C THR A 104 10.63 -9.17 7.55
N ALA A 105 11.75 -9.32 6.84
CA ALA A 105 13.06 -9.46 7.45
C ALA A 105 13.45 -8.22 8.26
N ILE A 106 13.23 -7.01 7.72
CA ILE A 106 13.48 -5.74 8.40
C ILE A 106 12.66 -5.63 9.69
N LEU A 107 11.34 -5.92 9.63
CA LEU A 107 10.49 -5.86 10.82
C LEU A 107 10.98 -6.84 11.89
N TYR A 108 11.19 -8.11 11.53
CA TYR A 108 11.57 -9.15 12.47
C TYR A 108 13.00 -9.01 12.97
N TYR A 109 13.89 -8.38 12.21
CA TYR A 109 15.20 -7.96 12.67
C TYR A 109 15.03 -7.12 13.94
N TYR A 110 14.27 -6.01 13.91
CA TYR A 110 14.08 -5.17 15.10
C TYR A 110 13.23 -5.82 16.19
N TRP A 111 12.13 -6.48 15.79
CA TRP A 111 11.20 -7.06 16.75
C TRP A 111 11.83 -8.19 17.56
N GLY A 112 12.58 -9.10 16.93
CA GLY A 112 13.11 -10.31 17.59
C GLY A 112 14.05 -10.05 18.78
N LYS A 113 14.59 -8.83 18.93
CA LYS A 113 15.44 -8.40 20.05
C LYS A 113 14.84 -7.25 20.86
N GLY A 114 13.59 -6.86 20.60
CA GLY A 114 12.96 -5.73 21.29
C GLY A 114 13.58 -4.37 20.94
N GLU A 115 14.27 -4.23 19.81
CA GLU A 115 14.94 -2.99 19.39
C GLU A 115 13.96 -1.99 18.73
N LEU A 116 12.76 -1.90 19.28
CA LEU A 116 11.62 -1.18 18.71
C LEU A 116 11.83 0.35 18.68
N ARG A 117 12.71 0.88 19.54
CA ARG A 117 13.17 2.29 19.47
C ARG A 117 13.85 2.62 18.15
N ARG A 118 14.64 1.71 17.59
CA ARG A 118 15.34 1.94 16.31
C ARG A 118 14.38 1.83 15.14
N LEU A 119 13.46 0.87 15.17
CA LEU A 119 12.36 0.80 14.22
C LEU A 119 11.52 2.09 14.23
N ALA A 120 11.21 2.64 15.41
CA ALA A 120 10.52 3.92 15.52
C ALA A 120 11.32 5.09 14.90
N LEU A 121 12.64 5.11 15.11
CA LEU A 121 13.52 6.12 14.51
C LEU A 121 13.56 6.01 12.98
N LEU A 122 13.63 4.78 12.45
CA LEU A 122 13.53 4.54 11.01
C LEU A 122 12.20 5.04 10.45
N SER A 123 11.07 4.64 11.06
CA SER A 123 9.75 5.12 10.61
C SER A 123 9.61 6.63 10.72
N LYS A 124 10.23 7.29 11.70
CA LYS A 124 10.25 8.76 11.74
C LYS A 124 10.90 9.34 10.47
N TRP A 125 12.05 8.82 10.06
CA TRP A 125 12.74 9.26 8.84
C TRP A 125 11.97 8.90 7.57
N THR A 126 11.42 7.67 7.50
CA THR A 126 10.56 7.25 6.39
C THR A 126 9.37 8.20 6.21
N PHE A 127 8.76 8.67 7.30
CA PHE A 127 7.65 9.62 7.20
C PHE A 127 8.09 10.97 6.62
N VAL A 128 9.29 11.44 6.98
CA VAL A 128 9.87 12.66 6.39
C VAL A 128 10.12 12.45 4.89
N PHE A 129 10.66 11.30 4.49
CA PHE A 129 10.89 10.96 3.08
C PHE A 129 9.59 10.92 2.28
N ILE A 130 8.53 10.30 2.81
CA ILE A 130 7.20 10.29 2.18
C ILE A 130 6.68 11.72 1.97
N ILE A 131 6.85 12.62 2.93
CA ILE A 131 6.39 14.02 2.82
C ILE A 131 7.17 14.77 1.74
N ILE A 132 8.50 14.63 1.71
CA ILE A 132 9.33 15.24 0.65
C ILE A 132 8.83 14.76 -0.71
N THR A 133 8.67 13.44 -0.87
CA THR A 133 8.19 12.85 -2.13
C THR A 133 6.75 13.26 -2.47
N LEU A 134 5.85 13.44 -1.49
CA LEU A 134 4.50 13.97 -1.73
C LEU A 134 4.55 15.39 -2.29
N ILE A 135 5.38 16.26 -1.69
CA ILE A 135 5.54 17.65 -2.14
C ILE A 135 6.10 17.67 -3.56
N THR A 136 7.19 16.95 -3.81
CA THR A 136 7.82 16.95 -5.15
C THR A 136 6.93 16.32 -6.22
N THR A 137 6.10 15.34 -5.86
CA THR A 137 5.08 14.78 -6.77
C THR A 137 4.01 15.80 -7.14
N ASN A 138 3.57 16.65 -6.21
CA ASN A 138 2.61 17.71 -6.53
C ASN A 138 3.20 18.80 -7.41
N ILE A 139 4.50 19.09 -7.26
CA ILE A 139 5.24 19.96 -8.18
C ILE A 139 5.29 19.32 -9.56
N ALA A 140 5.64 18.04 -9.65
CA ALA A 140 5.71 17.31 -10.90
C ALA A 140 4.35 17.26 -11.63
N LEU A 141 3.27 16.97 -10.91
CA LEU A 141 1.90 16.93 -11.45
C LEU A 141 1.35 18.31 -11.82
N TYR A 142 1.94 19.38 -11.29
CA TYR A 142 1.63 20.73 -11.74
C TYR A 142 2.29 21.04 -13.09
N LEU A 143 3.52 20.55 -13.31
CA LEU A 143 4.24 20.68 -14.57
C LEU A 143 3.64 19.79 -15.67
N ASP A 144 3.33 18.54 -15.33
CA ASP A 144 2.66 17.60 -16.22
C ASP A 144 1.64 16.73 -15.44
N PRO A 145 0.33 17.02 -15.58
CA PRO A 145 -0.74 16.24 -14.94
C PRO A 145 -0.80 14.76 -15.36
N ASN A 146 -0.25 14.39 -16.52
CA ASN A 146 -0.28 13.03 -17.04
C ASN A 146 0.91 12.18 -16.59
N LEU A 147 1.91 12.78 -15.94
CA LEU A 147 3.21 12.15 -15.63
C LEU A 147 3.08 10.77 -14.95
N VAL A 148 2.27 10.70 -13.89
CA VAL A 148 2.03 9.45 -13.13
C VAL A 148 1.34 8.39 -13.99
N ARG A 149 0.48 8.82 -14.92
CA ARG A 149 -0.33 7.96 -15.75
C ARG A 149 0.51 7.33 -16.85
N GLU A 150 1.37 8.13 -17.48
CA GLU A 150 2.31 7.63 -18.51
C GLU A 150 3.37 6.71 -17.90
N ALA A 151 3.80 6.98 -16.66
CA ALA A 151 4.64 6.07 -15.88
C ALA A 151 4.00 4.67 -15.70
N ALA A 152 2.67 4.57 -15.79
CA ALA A 152 1.93 3.33 -15.60
C ALA A 152 1.51 2.64 -16.92
N ARG A 153 1.43 3.39 -18.03
CA ARG A 153 0.84 2.91 -19.29
C ARG A 153 1.87 2.29 -20.22
N THR A 154 3.00 2.95 -20.41
CA THR A 154 4.01 2.56 -21.40
C THR A 154 5.42 2.50 -20.80
N GLY A 155 5.66 3.24 -19.71
CA GLY A 155 7.02 3.55 -19.26
C GLY A 155 7.81 4.38 -20.29
N MET A 156 7.16 4.78 -21.40
CA MET A 156 7.72 5.62 -22.44
C MET A 156 7.35 7.06 -22.10
N PHE A 157 8.27 7.72 -21.41
CA PHE A 157 8.20 9.16 -21.21
C PHE A 157 8.66 9.90 -22.46
N SER A 158 8.13 11.09 -22.70
CA SER A 158 8.85 12.08 -23.48
C SER A 158 10.12 12.52 -22.72
N ASP A 159 11.12 13.07 -23.42
CA ASP A 159 12.33 13.58 -22.77
C ASP A 159 12.02 14.60 -21.67
N TYR A 160 10.98 15.41 -21.87
CA TYR A 160 10.49 16.35 -20.87
C TYR A 160 9.94 15.64 -19.62
N GLN A 161 9.10 14.64 -19.82
CA GLN A 161 8.53 13.84 -18.74
C GLN A 161 9.60 13.04 -17.98
N GLU A 162 10.57 12.47 -18.68
CA GLU A 162 11.67 11.73 -18.07
C GLU A 162 12.47 12.65 -17.14
N ASN A 163 12.81 13.85 -17.61
CA ASN A 163 13.50 14.84 -16.81
C ASN A 163 12.68 15.25 -15.57
N ILE A 164 11.39 15.57 -15.72
CA ILE A 164 10.55 15.88 -14.55
C ILE A 164 10.52 14.70 -13.59
N TYR A 165 10.25 13.49 -14.08
CA TYR A 165 10.09 12.29 -13.26
C TYR A 165 11.36 11.95 -12.46
N LYS A 166 12.52 12.15 -13.09
CA LYS A 166 13.85 11.95 -12.49
C LYS A 166 14.18 13.03 -11.47
N TYR A 167 14.11 14.32 -11.83
CA TYR A 167 14.56 15.41 -10.96
C TYR A 167 13.61 15.70 -9.80
N THR A 168 12.31 15.57 -10.01
CA THR A 168 11.33 15.71 -8.90
C THR A 168 11.26 14.46 -8.04
N GLY A 169 11.62 13.29 -8.59
CA GLY A 169 11.37 12.02 -7.93
C GLY A 169 9.87 11.76 -7.71
N ALA A 170 9.03 12.14 -8.68
CA ALA A 170 7.58 11.98 -8.57
C ALA A 170 7.19 10.53 -8.28
N MET A 171 6.17 10.33 -7.43
CA MET A 171 5.66 9.00 -7.10
C MET A 171 5.27 8.23 -8.36
N GLY A 172 5.65 6.94 -8.38
CA GLY A 172 5.13 6.00 -9.36
C GLY A 172 3.76 5.48 -8.95
N TYR A 173 3.17 4.71 -9.85
CA TYR A 173 1.83 4.15 -9.66
C TYR A 173 1.65 3.39 -8.33
N GLY A 174 2.60 2.51 -7.98
CA GLY A 174 2.57 1.73 -6.73
C GLY A 174 2.73 2.56 -5.45
N TYR A 175 3.48 3.66 -5.52
CA TYR A 175 3.69 4.53 -4.36
C TYR A 175 2.43 5.36 -4.05
N ILE A 176 1.75 5.87 -5.08
CA ILE A 176 0.46 6.54 -4.90
C ILE A 176 -0.54 5.58 -4.24
N GLN A 177 -0.54 4.31 -4.65
CA GLN A 177 -1.35 3.30 -3.98
C GLN A 177 -0.97 3.09 -2.51
N ALA A 178 0.32 3.12 -2.18
CA ALA A 178 0.81 2.92 -0.83
C ALA A 178 0.43 4.06 0.12
N VAL A 179 0.42 5.33 -0.31
CA VAL A 179 0.11 6.47 0.57
C VAL A 179 -1.34 6.46 1.07
N ILE A 180 -2.26 5.83 0.35
CA ILE A 180 -3.65 5.61 0.80
C ILE A 180 -3.67 4.78 2.09
N LEU A 181 -2.76 3.82 2.22
CA LEU A 181 -2.69 2.93 3.38
C LEU A 181 -2.25 3.68 4.65
N LEU A 182 -1.67 4.88 4.52
CA LEU A 182 -1.27 5.73 5.64
C LEU A 182 -2.43 6.52 6.24
N ILE A 183 -3.51 6.74 5.48
CA ILE A 183 -4.66 7.57 5.88
C ILE A 183 -5.27 7.13 7.23
N PRO A 184 -5.57 5.84 7.47
CA PRO A 184 -6.12 5.40 8.76
C PRO A 184 -5.24 5.79 9.95
N ILE A 185 -3.92 5.68 9.79
CA ILE A 185 -2.97 5.97 10.86
C ILE A 185 -2.87 7.48 11.13
N LEU A 186 -2.89 8.32 10.09
CA LEU A 186 -2.99 9.77 10.26
C LEU A 186 -4.26 10.15 11.03
N VAL A 187 -5.41 9.60 10.63
CA VAL A 187 -6.70 9.86 11.30
C VAL A 187 -6.68 9.40 12.75
N TYR A 188 -6.07 8.24 13.07
CA TYR A 188 -5.89 7.80 14.46
C TYR A 188 -5.17 8.85 15.31
N HIS A 189 -4.02 9.33 14.84
CA HIS A 189 -3.21 10.31 15.56
C HIS A 189 -3.91 11.66 15.70
N ILE A 190 -4.60 12.12 14.65
CA ILE A 190 -5.42 13.33 14.66
C ILE A 190 -6.53 13.21 15.71
N LYS A 191 -7.37 12.15 15.62
CA LYS A 191 -8.53 11.96 16.51
C LYS A 191 -8.15 11.78 17.98
N ARG A 192 -7.04 11.09 18.23
CA ARG A 192 -6.56 10.82 19.60
C ARG A 192 -5.68 11.94 20.15
N LYS A 193 -5.42 13.00 19.37
CA LYS A 193 -4.48 14.09 19.70
C LYS A 193 -3.11 13.55 20.17
N LYS A 194 -2.72 12.35 19.71
CA LYS A 194 -1.45 11.72 20.06
C LYS A 194 -0.39 12.24 19.11
N ARG A 195 0.66 12.86 19.65
CA ARG A 195 1.79 13.33 18.86
C ARG A 195 2.42 12.14 18.13
N MET A 196 2.51 12.24 16.81
CA MET A 196 3.25 11.32 15.94
C MET A 196 4.66 11.90 15.72
N VAL A 197 5.04 12.15 14.47
CA VAL A 197 6.23 12.96 14.14
C VAL A 197 5.91 14.45 14.29
N PHE A 198 4.76 14.89 13.77
CA PHE A 198 4.30 16.28 13.83
C PHE A 198 3.05 16.46 14.72
N SER A 199 2.63 17.71 14.90
CA SER A 199 1.41 18.05 15.62
C SER A 199 0.16 17.64 14.82
N PRO A 200 -0.99 17.41 15.46
CA PRO A 200 -2.23 17.04 14.76
C PRO A 200 -2.63 18.01 13.64
N LYS A 201 -2.36 19.32 13.78
CA LYS A 201 -2.64 20.32 12.74
C LYS A 201 -1.82 20.06 11.47
N VAL A 202 -0.54 19.75 11.61
CA VAL A 202 0.34 19.40 10.48
C VAL A 202 -0.08 18.07 9.86
N LEU A 203 -0.55 17.11 10.67
CA LEU A 203 -1.07 15.84 10.13
C LEU A 203 -2.34 16.05 9.30
N ILE A 204 -3.21 17.00 9.65
CA ILE A 204 -4.36 17.39 8.83
C ILE A 204 -3.88 17.98 7.49
N ALA A 205 -2.89 18.86 7.52
CA ALA A 205 -2.32 19.42 6.27
C ALA A 205 -1.72 18.32 5.38
N ILE A 206 -1.01 17.35 5.96
CA ILE A 206 -0.47 16.19 5.23
C ILE A 206 -1.61 15.32 4.67
N LEU A 207 -2.68 15.09 5.43
CA LEU A 207 -3.85 14.35 4.95
C LEU A 207 -4.48 15.06 3.74
N ILE A 208 -4.68 16.38 3.82
CA ILE A 208 -5.19 17.18 2.70
C ILE A 208 -4.24 17.09 1.49
N LEU A 209 -2.93 17.15 1.71
CA LEU A 209 -1.94 17.00 0.63
C LEU A 209 -2.06 15.63 -0.05
N ILE A 210 -2.24 14.55 0.70
CA ILE A 210 -2.49 13.21 0.12
C ILE A 210 -3.76 13.24 -0.75
N LEU A 211 -4.86 13.80 -0.25
CA LEU A 211 -6.11 13.90 -1.02
C LEU A 211 -5.93 14.68 -2.33
N ILE A 212 -5.23 15.82 -2.28
CA ILE A 212 -4.91 16.62 -3.48
C ILE A 212 -4.04 15.81 -4.45
N THR A 213 -3.06 15.07 -3.94
CA THR A 213 -2.16 14.23 -4.76
C THR A 213 -2.95 13.16 -5.51
N GLU A 214 -3.87 12.46 -4.84
CA GLU A 214 -4.70 11.42 -5.47
C GLU A 214 -5.58 11.96 -6.59
N ILE A 215 -6.17 13.16 -6.39
CA ILE A 215 -6.98 13.83 -7.42
C ILE A 215 -6.09 14.25 -8.60
N ARG A 216 -4.94 14.88 -8.33
CA ARG A 216 -4.00 15.34 -9.37
C ARG A 216 -3.35 14.20 -10.13
N ALA A 217 -3.18 13.04 -9.52
CA ALA A 217 -2.66 11.83 -10.17
C ALA A 217 -3.65 11.20 -11.15
N GLN A 218 -4.92 11.60 -11.12
CA GLN A 218 -5.99 11.15 -12.02
C GLN A 218 -6.20 9.62 -12.05
N VAL A 219 -5.89 8.95 -10.93
CA VAL A 219 -6.12 7.51 -10.75
C VAL A 219 -7.46 7.29 -10.05
N PHE A 220 -8.56 7.29 -10.81
CA PHE A 220 -9.92 7.31 -10.26
C PHE A 220 -10.22 6.24 -9.20
N ALA A 221 -9.81 4.99 -9.41
CA ALA A 221 -9.97 3.93 -8.41
C ALA A 221 -9.32 4.27 -7.07
N ASN A 222 -8.13 4.88 -7.09
CA ASN A 222 -7.44 5.32 -5.89
C ASN A 222 -8.19 6.45 -5.19
N VAL A 223 -8.77 7.40 -5.93
CA VAL A 223 -9.60 8.48 -5.38
C VAL A 223 -10.82 7.92 -4.64
N LEU A 224 -11.51 6.94 -5.25
CA LEU A 224 -12.67 6.28 -4.62
C LEU A 224 -12.27 5.55 -3.33
N VAL A 225 -11.20 4.76 -3.36
CA VAL A 225 -10.73 4.06 -2.16
C VAL A 225 -10.26 5.05 -1.08
N THR A 226 -9.58 6.11 -1.48
CA THR A 226 -9.13 7.19 -0.59
C THR A 226 -10.31 7.84 0.14
N ALA A 227 -11.38 8.18 -0.57
CA ALA A 227 -12.59 8.74 0.02
C ALA A 227 -13.23 7.75 1.01
N LEU A 228 -13.44 6.50 0.58
CA LEU A 228 -14.03 5.45 1.41
C LEU A 228 -13.23 5.22 2.69
N ILE A 229 -11.92 5.02 2.58
CA ILE A 229 -11.04 4.72 3.71
C ILE A 229 -10.93 5.92 4.65
N THR A 230 -10.94 7.15 4.14
CA THR A 230 -10.99 8.36 4.98
C THR A 230 -12.27 8.39 5.81
N ILE A 231 -13.44 8.16 5.20
CA ILE A 231 -14.74 8.11 5.90
C ILE A 231 -14.72 7.02 6.98
N LEU A 232 -14.34 5.79 6.63
CA LEU A 232 -14.28 4.67 7.57
C LEU A 232 -13.33 4.96 8.75
N SER A 233 -12.20 5.61 8.48
CA SER A 233 -11.22 6.01 9.51
C SER A 233 -11.80 7.05 10.47
N VAL A 234 -12.56 8.02 9.94
CA VAL A 234 -13.19 9.07 10.74
C VAL A 234 -14.33 8.51 11.60
N LEU A 235 -15.08 7.49 11.15
CA LEU A 235 -16.08 6.82 11.98
C LEU A 235 -15.43 6.13 13.21
N GLY A 236 -14.30 5.45 13.00
CA GLY A 236 -13.44 4.91 14.06
C GLY A 236 -14.00 3.69 14.83
N SER A 237 -13.20 3.16 15.76
CA SER A 237 -13.44 1.85 16.39
C SER A 237 -14.45 1.80 17.54
N LYS A 238 -14.73 2.94 18.19
CA LYS A 238 -15.55 2.99 19.43
C LYS A 238 -16.99 2.53 19.25
N LYS A 239 -17.46 2.41 18.00
CA LYS A 239 -18.79 1.90 17.71
C LYS A 239 -18.74 0.78 16.67
N ARG A 240 -17.81 -0.19 16.74
CA ARG A 240 -17.66 -1.24 15.70
C ARG A 240 -18.99 -1.85 15.21
N ARG A 241 -19.94 -2.14 16.11
CA ARG A 241 -21.29 -2.61 15.75
C ARG A 241 -22.10 -1.55 15.00
N VAL A 242 -22.07 -0.28 15.44
CA VAL A 242 -22.68 0.84 14.72
C VAL A 242 -21.95 1.13 13.42
N SER A 243 -20.63 1.02 13.32
CA SER A 243 -19.88 1.17 12.07
C SER A 243 -20.27 0.10 11.06
N PHE A 244 -20.41 -1.16 11.50
CA PHE A 244 -20.92 -2.23 10.64
C PHE A 244 -22.36 -1.98 10.21
N VAL A 245 -23.24 -1.58 11.15
CA VAL A 245 -24.62 -1.20 10.84
C VAL A 245 -24.64 -0.03 9.88
N THR A 246 -23.90 1.06 10.13
CA THR A 246 -23.81 2.24 9.26
C THR A 246 -23.26 1.88 7.88
N ILE A 247 -22.21 1.06 7.77
CA ILE A 247 -21.70 0.59 6.47
C ILE A 247 -22.76 -0.24 5.75
N SER A 248 -23.46 -1.13 6.45
CA SER A 248 -24.52 -1.95 5.87
C SER A 248 -25.72 -1.10 5.46
N LEU A 249 -26.12 -0.12 6.27
CA LEU A 249 -27.23 0.79 6.02
C LEU A 249 -26.90 1.76 4.90
N VAL A 250 -25.65 2.23 4.82
CA VAL A 250 -25.12 2.98 3.68
C VAL A 250 -25.14 2.08 2.44
N GLY A 251 -24.69 0.82 2.52
CA GLY A 251 -24.77 -0.14 1.42
C GLY A 251 -26.21 -0.39 0.93
N ILE A 252 -27.16 -0.53 1.85
CA ILE A 252 -28.59 -0.69 1.52
C ILE A 252 -29.15 0.61 0.92
N LEU A 253 -28.87 1.77 1.51
CA LEU A 253 -29.19 3.07 0.91
C LEU A 253 -28.63 3.19 -0.50
N PHE A 254 -27.42 2.67 -0.72
CA PHE A 254 -26.79 2.64 -2.04
C PHE A 254 -27.55 1.81 -3.07
N THR A 255 -28.29 0.79 -2.64
CA THR A 255 -29.14 -0.03 -3.53
C THR A 255 -30.54 0.53 -3.76
N VAL A 256 -31.03 1.43 -2.88
CA VAL A 256 -32.40 1.97 -2.93
C VAL A 256 -32.49 3.27 -3.73
N ILE A 257 -31.41 4.05 -3.77
CA ILE A 257 -31.36 5.30 -4.53
C ILE A 257 -31.30 4.97 -6.04
N PRO A 258 -32.11 5.63 -6.89
CA PRO A 258 -32.09 5.40 -8.33
C PRO A 258 -30.73 5.67 -8.97
N ASN A 259 -30.35 4.84 -9.95
CA ASN A 259 -29.09 5.01 -10.70
C ASN A 259 -28.94 6.41 -11.31
N THR A 260 -30.05 7.05 -11.71
CA THR A 260 -30.06 8.42 -12.25
C THR A 260 -29.59 9.47 -11.23
N PHE A 261 -29.79 9.26 -9.93
CA PHE A 261 -29.24 10.16 -8.92
C PHE A 261 -27.71 10.08 -8.89
N TYR A 262 -27.16 8.87 -8.97
CA TYR A 262 -25.72 8.64 -8.99
C TYR A 262 -25.08 9.16 -10.27
N SER A 263 -25.67 8.88 -11.44
CA SER A 263 -25.13 9.37 -12.72
C SER A 263 -25.13 10.89 -12.76
N ASN A 264 -26.21 11.55 -12.35
CA ASN A 264 -26.30 13.01 -12.26
C ASN A 264 -25.28 13.60 -11.27
N LEU A 265 -25.04 12.94 -10.13
CA LEU A 265 -23.98 13.36 -9.21
C LEU A 265 -22.61 13.31 -9.90
N PHE A 266 -22.29 12.24 -10.62
CA PHE A 266 -21.01 12.11 -11.32
C PHE A 266 -20.86 13.09 -12.48
N TYR A 267 -21.91 13.35 -13.26
CA TYR A 267 -21.91 14.42 -14.28
C TYR A 267 -21.74 15.81 -13.66
N SER A 268 -22.41 16.09 -12.54
CA SER A 268 -22.28 17.36 -11.82
C SER A 268 -20.88 17.52 -11.22
N LEU A 269 -20.26 16.44 -10.76
CA LEU A 269 -18.86 16.48 -10.32
C LEU A 269 -17.91 16.69 -11.50
N SER A 270 -18.16 16.04 -12.64
CA SER A 270 -17.31 16.13 -13.83
C SER A 270 -17.27 17.55 -14.39
N SER A 271 -18.36 18.31 -14.32
CA SER A 271 -18.41 19.71 -14.80
C SER A 271 -17.46 20.67 -14.07
N ASN A 272 -16.90 20.28 -12.92
CA ASN A 272 -15.86 21.05 -12.22
C ASN A 272 -14.45 20.83 -12.80
N PHE A 273 -14.30 19.94 -13.78
CA PHE A 273 -13.04 19.63 -14.44
C PHE A 273 -13.09 20.07 -15.91
N ASN A 274 -11.92 20.40 -16.48
CA ASN A 274 -11.80 20.67 -17.92
C ASN A 274 -12.27 19.42 -18.71
N THR A 275 -13.06 19.62 -19.77
CA THR A 275 -13.59 18.58 -20.66
C THR A 275 -12.51 17.70 -21.29
N GLU A 276 -11.30 18.23 -21.47
CA GLU A 276 -10.14 17.51 -21.99
C GLU A 276 -9.40 16.70 -20.92
N SER A 277 -9.75 16.86 -19.64
CA SER A 277 -9.08 16.16 -18.55
C SER A 277 -9.53 14.71 -18.43
N GLU A 278 -8.60 13.85 -18.03
CA GLU A 278 -8.88 12.44 -17.73
C GLU A 278 -9.92 12.28 -16.61
N MET A 279 -9.96 13.21 -15.65
CA MET A 279 -10.95 13.18 -14.56
C MET A 279 -12.36 13.47 -15.06
N TYR A 280 -12.51 14.44 -15.98
CA TYR A 280 -13.78 14.67 -16.65
C TYR A 280 -14.21 13.40 -17.39
N TYR A 281 -13.35 12.85 -18.25
CA TYR A 281 -13.63 11.62 -19.00
C TYR A 281 -14.06 10.48 -18.07
N LYS A 282 -13.32 10.19 -17.00
CA LYS A 282 -13.63 9.08 -16.09
C LYS A 282 -14.91 9.26 -15.29
N LEU A 283 -15.21 10.48 -14.84
CA LEU A 283 -16.45 10.75 -14.11
C LEU A 283 -17.66 10.63 -15.04
N THR A 284 -17.57 11.19 -16.25
CA THR A 284 -18.62 11.09 -17.29
C THR A 284 -18.79 9.65 -17.77
N ASP A 285 -17.70 8.91 -17.99
CA ASP A 285 -17.71 7.50 -18.38
C ASP A 285 -18.34 6.61 -17.31
N PHE A 286 -18.01 6.85 -16.03
CA PHE A 286 -18.60 6.13 -14.91
C PHE A 286 -20.10 6.47 -14.74
N ALA A 287 -20.49 7.73 -14.97
CA ALA A 287 -21.89 8.13 -14.97
C ALA A 287 -22.68 7.39 -16.06
N LYS A 288 -22.16 7.33 -17.30
CA LYS A 288 -22.76 6.59 -18.42
C LYS A 288 -22.91 5.11 -18.09
N PHE A 289 -21.89 4.49 -17.51
CA PHE A 289 -21.94 3.09 -17.10
C PHE A 289 -22.98 2.81 -16.00
N ILE A 290 -23.22 3.77 -15.09
CA ILE A 290 -24.28 3.63 -14.08
C ILE A 290 -25.67 3.68 -14.74
N GLU A 291 -25.85 4.51 -15.76
CA GLU A 291 -27.11 4.66 -16.50
C GLU A 291 -27.42 3.44 -17.34
N ASN A 292 -26.41 2.94 -18.05
CA ASN A 292 -26.50 1.73 -18.86
C ASN A 292 -25.29 0.82 -18.57
N PRO A 293 -25.43 -0.15 -17.64
CA PRO A 293 -24.35 -1.00 -17.19
C PRO A 293 -24.04 -2.13 -18.18
N ASP A 294 -23.77 -1.77 -19.43
CA ASP A 294 -23.33 -2.70 -20.45
C ASP A 294 -21.87 -3.13 -20.16
N LEU A 295 -21.65 -4.45 -20.11
CA LEU A 295 -20.35 -5.07 -19.89
C LEU A 295 -19.60 -5.19 -21.22
N ASP A 296 -19.33 -4.05 -21.84
CA ASP A 296 -18.57 -3.96 -23.08
C ASP A 296 -17.49 -2.88 -23.00
N THR A 297 -16.71 -2.74 -24.08
CA THR A 297 -15.65 -1.72 -24.18
C THR A 297 -16.18 -0.35 -24.60
N SER A 298 -17.50 -0.13 -24.67
CA SER A 298 -18.08 1.17 -25.03
C SER A 298 -17.79 2.24 -23.98
N THR A 299 -17.57 1.82 -22.72
CA THR A 299 -17.10 2.65 -21.61
C THR A 299 -15.80 2.09 -21.02
N GLY A 300 -14.96 2.98 -20.47
CA GLY A 300 -13.78 2.60 -19.71
C GLY A 300 -14.10 1.84 -18.42
N ALA A 301 -15.26 2.10 -17.82
CA ALA A 301 -15.82 1.37 -16.68
C ALA A 301 -16.33 -0.02 -17.07
N GLY A 302 -17.10 -0.13 -18.17
CA GLY A 302 -17.60 -1.40 -18.73
C GLY A 302 -16.47 -2.35 -19.09
N GLY A 303 -15.45 -1.87 -19.82
CA GLY A 303 -14.29 -2.68 -20.18
C GLY A 303 -13.41 -3.10 -18.98
N ARG A 304 -13.58 -2.46 -17.81
CA ARG A 304 -12.99 -2.93 -16.55
C ARG A 304 -13.87 -3.96 -15.86
N ALA A 305 -15.19 -3.78 -15.89
CA ALA A 305 -16.14 -4.71 -15.31
C ALA A 305 -16.13 -6.06 -16.04
N GLU A 306 -15.99 -6.07 -17.38
CA GLU A 306 -15.88 -7.27 -18.22
C GLU A 306 -14.73 -8.22 -17.82
N ARG A 307 -13.68 -7.68 -17.19
CA ARG A 307 -12.52 -8.47 -16.72
C ARG A 307 -12.89 -9.46 -15.61
N TYR A 308 -13.95 -9.18 -14.84
CA TYR A 308 -14.41 -10.10 -13.80
C TYR A 308 -15.01 -11.39 -14.40
N PRO A 309 -16.02 -11.33 -15.29
CA PRO A 309 -16.49 -12.50 -16.03
C PRO A 309 -15.38 -13.27 -16.72
N LEU A 310 -14.43 -12.58 -17.39
CA LEU A 310 -13.29 -13.21 -18.04
C LEU A 310 -12.45 -14.06 -17.06
N LEU A 311 -12.05 -13.47 -15.92
CA LEU A 311 -11.26 -14.17 -14.91
C LEU A 311 -12.05 -15.26 -14.18
N LEU A 312 -13.36 -15.08 -14.01
CA LEU A 312 -14.24 -16.10 -13.45
C LEU A 312 -14.36 -17.30 -14.39
N GLY A 313 -14.52 -17.07 -15.70
CA GLY A 313 -14.49 -18.12 -16.71
C GLY A 313 -13.17 -18.89 -16.72
N ALA A 314 -12.04 -18.18 -16.60
CA ALA A 314 -10.73 -18.79 -16.47
C ALA A 314 -10.59 -19.67 -15.20
N LEU A 315 -11.12 -19.20 -14.06
CA LEU A 315 -11.15 -19.98 -12.83
C LEU A 315 -12.06 -21.20 -12.94
N GLN A 316 -13.23 -21.08 -13.56
CA GLN A 316 -14.17 -22.19 -13.76
C GLN A 316 -13.57 -23.27 -14.66
N ALA A 317 -12.80 -22.88 -15.67
CA ALA A 317 -12.12 -23.83 -16.55
C ALA A 317 -11.02 -24.64 -15.83
N ASN A 318 -10.32 -24.03 -14.86
CA ASN A 318 -9.27 -24.72 -14.10
C ASN A 318 -9.22 -24.25 -12.63
N PRO A 319 -10.14 -24.74 -11.78
CA PRO A 319 -10.30 -24.21 -10.43
C PRO A 319 -9.19 -24.64 -9.45
N ILE A 320 -8.54 -25.78 -9.71
CA ILE A 320 -7.55 -26.36 -8.79
C ILE A 320 -6.15 -25.83 -9.09
N PHE A 321 -5.68 -25.97 -10.34
CA PHE A 321 -4.30 -25.60 -10.68
C PHE A 321 -4.20 -24.23 -11.31
N GLY A 322 -5.35 -23.60 -11.59
CA GLY A 322 -5.41 -22.29 -12.18
C GLY A 322 -5.05 -22.31 -13.66
N HIS A 323 -5.39 -21.21 -14.31
CA HIS A 323 -5.22 -21.03 -15.75
C HIS A 323 -3.77 -21.16 -16.21
N ALA A 324 -2.81 -20.76 -15.37
CA ALA A 324 -1.38 -20.85 -15.69
C ALA A 324 -0.88 -22.29 -15.90
N SER A 325 -1.66 -23.30 -15.46
CA SER A 325 -1.30 -24.71 -15.60
C SER A 325 -1.68 -25.37 -16.93
N GLY A 326 -2.45 -24.69 -17.77
CA GLY A 326 -2.88 -25.23 -19.06
C GLY A 326 -2.84 -24.20 -20.17
N THR A 327 -2.93 -24.66 -21.41
CA THR A 327 -3.15 -23.79 -22.56
C THR A 327 -4.62 -23.43 -22.65
N SER A 328 -4.95 -22.15 -22.74
CA SER A 328 -6.33 -21.70 -22.94
C SER A 328 -6.37 -20.56 -23.94
N SER A 329 -7.45 -20.52 -24.73
CA SER A 329 -7.75 -19.43 -25.66
C SER A 329 -8.21 -18.13 -24.99
N LEU A 330 -8.58 -18.16 -23.71
CA LEU A 330 -8.93 -16.96 -22.94
C LEU A 330 -7.71 -16.03 -22.78
N ASN A 331 -7.85 -14.79 -23.27
CA ASN A 331 -6.85 -13.74 -23.10
C ASN A 331 -6.92 -13.14 -21.68
N ILE A 332 -6.47 -13.90 -20.69
CA ILE A 332 -6.52 -13.51 -19.27
C ILE A 332 -5.56 -12.36 -18.92
N ASP A 333 -4.68 -11.95 -19.84
CA ASP A 333 -3.75 -10.83 -19.65
C ASP A 333 -4.50 -9.52 -19.38
N LEU A 334 -5.68 -9.35 -19.99
CA LEU A 334 -6.57 -8.23 -19.72
C LEU A 334 -7.02 -8.18 -18.25
N GLY A 335 -7.07 -9.34 -17.59
CA GLY A 335 -7.42 -9.50 -16.19
C GLY A 335 -6.31 -9.15 -15.21
N ALA A 336 -5.05 -8.99 -15.66
CA ALA A 336 -3.89 -8.61 -14.83
C ALA A 336 -4.10 -7.32 -14.02
N HIS A 337 -5.04 -6.49 -14.47
CA HIS A 337 -5.47 -5.28 -13.82
C HIS A 337 -6.38 -5.48 -12.60
N LEU A 338 -6.75 -6.69 -12.20
CA LEU A 338 -7.50 -6.98 -10.98
C LEU A 338 -6.64 -7.88 -10.10
N TYR A 339 -5.90 -7.29 -9.16
CA TYR A 339 -4.79 -7.96 -8.45
C TYR A 339 -5.18 -9.30 -7.79
N TRP A 340 -6.31 -9.34 -7.07
CA TRP A 340 -6.74 -10.55 -6.37
C TRP A 340 -7.35 -11.58 -7.32
N MET A 341 -8.25 -11.13 -8.19
CA MET A 341 -8.97 -12.01 -9.09
C MET A 341 -8.01 -12.65 -10.11
N ASN A 342 -7.01 -11.90 -10.58
CA ASN A 342 -5.94 -12.41 -11.44
C ASN A 342 -5.17 -13.55 -10.77
N ARG A 343 -4.77 -13.40 -9.49
CA ARG A 343 -4.06 -14.44 -8.74
C ARG A 343 -4.92 -15.69 -8.52
N LEU A 344 -6.19 -15.49 -8.21
CA LEU A 344 -7.13 -16.59 -8.05
C LEU A 344 -7.29 -17.38 -9.35
N ALA A 345 -7.51 -16.68 -10.47
CA ALA A 345 -7.63 -17.31 -11.78
C ALA A 345 -6.33 -17.99 -12.23
N LEU A 346 -5.17 -17.37 -12.01
CA LEU A 346 -3.87 -17.90 -12.44
C LEU A 346 -3.41 -19.10 -11.62
N TRP A 347 -3.55 -19.06 -10.29
CA TRP A 347 -2.97 -20.06 -9.39
C TRP A 347 -3.98 -21.11 -8.91
N GLY A 348 -5.26 -20.92 -9.24
CA GLY A 348 -6.35 -21.73 -8.71
C GLY A 348 -6.58 -21.49 -7.22
N ILE A 349 -7.60 -22.15 -6.69
CA ILE A 349 -8.04 -22.00 -5.31
C ILE A 349 -6.93 -22.36 -4.30
N PRO A 350 -6.24 -23.51 -4.38
CA PRO A 350 -5.20 -23.88 -3.43
C PRO A 350 -4.02 -22.90 -3.41
N GLY A 351 -3.51 -22.51 -4.59
CA GLY A 351 -2.39 -21.57 -4.70
C GLY A 351 -2.76 -20.20 -4.13
N PHE A 352 -3.95 -19.70 -4.46
CA PHE A 352 -4.47 -18.44 -3.92
C PHE A 352 -4.69 -18.49 -2.41
N LEU A 353 -5.28 -19.57 -1.87
CA LEU A 353 -5.47 -19.73 -0.44
C LEU A 353 -4.15 -19.82 0.32
N PHE A 354 -3.13 -20.45 -0.25
CA PHE A 354 -1.81 -20.48 0.37
C PHE A 354 -1.18 -19.07 0.43
N PHE A 355 -1.32 -18.27 -0.63
CA PHE A 355 -0.91 -16.88 -0.62
C PHE A 355 -1.64 -16.06 0.45
N LEU A 356 -2.97 -16.18 0.52
CA LEU A 356 -3.78 -15.52 1.56
C LEU A 356 -3.37 -15.95 2.97
N PHE A 357 -3.06 -17.23 3.17
CA PHE A 357 -2.59 -17.75 4.45
C PHE A 357 -1.28 -17.08 4.88
N VAL A 358 -0.32 -16.89 3.97
CA VAL A 358 0.95 -16.21 4.28
C VAL A 358 0.71 -14.75 4.67
N LEU A 359 -0.07 -14.01 3.87
CA LEU A 359 -0.42 -12.62 4.19
C LEU A 359 -1.17 -12.51 5.52
N PHE A 360 -2.12 -13.40 5.77
CA PHE A 360 -2.83 -13.48 7.04
C PHE A 360 -1.88 -13.69 8.21
N LYS A 361 -0.92 -14.63 8.12
CA LYS A 361 0.07 -14.87 9.18
C LYS A 361 0.93 -13.63 9.43
N ILE A 362 1.37 -12.94 8.38
CA ILE A 362 2.17 -11.71 8.48
C ILE A 362 1.36 -10.61 9.18
N PHE A 363 0.20 -10.24 8.63
CA PHE A 363 -0.61 -9.13 9.14
C PHE A 363 -1.22 -9.42 10.52
N LYS A 364 -1.59 -10.68 10.83
CA LYS A 364 -2.04 -11.07 12.17
C LYS A 364 -0.91 -10.92 13.19
N SER A 365 0.31 -11.32 12.84
CA SER A 365 1.47 -11.19 13.74
C SER A 365 1.81 -9.72 13.99
N ILE A 366 1.78 -8.88 12.94
CA ILE A 366 1.97 -7.44 13.09
C ILE A 366 0.88 -6.83 13.96
N GLY A 367 -0.39 -7.16 13.71
CA GLY A 367 -1.53 -6.67 14.47
C GLY A 367 -1.48 -7.04 15.96
N SER A 368 -0.75 -8.09 16.33
CA SER A 368 -0.54 -8.49 17.74
C SER A 368 0.38 -7.54 18.52
N LEU A 369 1.11 -6.66 17.84
CA LEU A 369 1.98 -5.65 18.44
C LEU A 369 1.22 -4.47 19.04
N PHE A 370 -0.06 -4.30 18.69
CA PHE A 370 -0.78 -3.05 18.87
C PHE A 370 -1.88 -3.12 19.92
N ASP A 371 -2.11 -2.00 20.61
CA ASP A 371 -3.34 -1.81 21.39
C ASP A 371 -4.58 -1.80 20.49
N ASP A 372 -5.75 -2.12 21.05
CA ASP A 372 -7.03 -2.21 20.33
C ASP A 372 -7.36 -0.99 19.49
N GLY A 373 -6.97 0.19 19.99
CA GLY A 373 -7.17 1.45 19.31
C GLY A 373 -6.37 1.48 18.01
N TYR A 374 -5.06 1.30 18.09
CA TYR A 374 -4.18 1.34 16.92
C TYR A 374 -4.41 0.16 15.97
N ARG A 375 -4.66 -1.03 16.52
CA ARG A 375 -4.92 -2.27 15.79
C ARG A 375 -6.09 -2.15 14.82
N PHE A 376 -7.17 -1.45 15.20
CA PHE A 376 -8.28 -1.19 14.29
C PHE A 376 -7.85 -0.40 13.05
N TYR A 377 -7.10 0.69 13.24
CA TYR A 377 -6.66 1.54 12.13
C TYR A 377 -5.62 0.83 11.25
N TYR A 378 -4.75 0.01 11.84
CA TYR A 378 -3.87 -0.87 11.08
C TYR A 378 -4.65 -1.82 10.16
N PHE A 379 -5.66 -2.53 10.69
CA PHE A 379 -6.46 -3.41 9.86
C PHE A 379 -7.30 -2.66 8.82
N LEU A 380 -7.66 -1.40 9.08
CA LEU A 380 -8.28 -0.56 8.06
C LEU A 380 -7.31 -0.23 6.92
N SER A 381 -6.01 -0.06 7.20
CA SER A 381 -4.97 0.02 6.15
C SER A 381 -4.85 -1.29 5.35
N VAL A 382 -4.96 -2.45 6.01
CA VAL A 382 -5.00 -3.75 5.32
C VAL A 382 -6.26 -3.89 4.45
N VAL A 383 -7.42 -3.42 4.93
CA VAL A 383 -8.66 -3.38 4.14
C VAL A 383 -8.52 -2.46 2.93
N ALA A 384 -7.87 -1.30 3.08
CA ALA A 384 -7.58 -0.42 1.95
C ALA A 384 -6.78 -1.15 0.86
N PHE A 385 -5.74 -1.91 1.24
CA PHE A 385 -4.97 -2.76 0.34
C PHE A 385 -5.84 -3.84 -0.34
N ILE A 386 -6.76 -4.48 0.39
CA ILE A 386 -7.66 -5.47 -0.20
C ILE A 386 -8.59 -4.83 -1.23
N ILE A 387 -9.28 -3.75 -0.87
CA ILE A 387 -10.23 -3.06 -1.77
C ILE A 387 -9.51 -2.57 -3.03
N MET A 388 -8.32 -1.98 -2.87
CA MET A 388 -7.47 -1.56 -3.98
C MET A 388 -7.18 -2.69 -4.96
N GLY A 389 -6.88 -3.88 -4.44
CA GLY A 389 -6.56 -5.04 -5.27
C GLY A 389 -7.76 -5.68 -5.95
N LEU A 390 -8.97 -5.41 -5.45
CA LEU A 390 -10.21 -5.77 -6.14
C LEU A 390 -10.47 -4.77 -7.27
N SER A 391 -10.21 -3.49 -7.05
CA SER A 391 -10.48 -2.47 -8.07
C SER A 391 -9.38 -2.36 -9.14
N LYS A 392 -8.14 -2.73 -8.82
CA LYS A 392 -6.99 -2.53 -9.70
C LYS A 392 -5.81 -3.47 -9.42
N ALA A 393 -4.83 -3.47 -10.33
CA ALA A 393 -3.52 -4.05 -10.08
C ALA A 393 -2.83 -3.30 -8.94
N ILE A 394 -2.15 -4.05 -8.09
CA ILE A 394 -1.25 -3.52 -7.07
C ILE A 394 0.17 -3.87 -7.49
N GLY A 395 1.06 -2.90 -7.36
CA GLY A 395 2.48 -3.11 -7.57
C GLY A 395 3.32 -2.18 -6.71
N GLY A 396 4.63 -2.38 -6.77
CA GLY A 396 5.59 -1.55 -6.05
C GLY A 396 5.98 -2.11 -4.69
N THR A 397 7.17 -1.72 -4.27
CA THR A 397 7.76 -2.02 -2.95
C THR A 397 7.04 -1.32 -1.81
N GLU A 398 6.44 -0.17 -2.11
CA GLU A 398 5.98 0.81 -1.14
C GLU A 398 4.76 0.29 -0.36
N VAL A 399 3.88 -0.48 -1.00
CA VAL A 399 2.72 -1.09 -0.35
C VAL A 399 3.16 -2.02 0.78
N TRP A 400 4.15 -2.86 0.52
CA TRP A 400 4.70 -3.81 1.50
C TRP A 400 5.49 -3.09 2.60
N LEU A 401 6.30 -2.10 2.23
CA LEU A 401 7.00 -1.24 3.19
C LEU A 401 5.99 -0.58 4.16
N MET A 402 4.93 0.01 3.62
CA MET A 402 3.91 0.74 4.35
C MET A 402 3.23 -0.16 5.39
N LEU A 403 2.79 -1.35 4.99
CA LEU A 403 2.03 -2.28 5.84
C LEU A 403 2.90 -3.09 6.82
N ILE A 404 4.15 -3.40 6.47
CA ILE A 404 4.99 -4.34 7.24
C ILE A 404 6.02 -3.64 8.11
N VAL A 405 6.59 -2.52 7.66
CA VAL A 405 7.70 -1.85 8.40
C VAL A 405 7.25 -0.49 8.92
N PHE A 406 6.76 0.35 8.02
CA PHE A 406 6.59 1.77 8.32
C PHE A 406 5.46 2.04 9.29
N ILE A 407 4.22 1.61 9.00
CA ILE A 407 3.08 1.76 9.90
C ILE A 407 3.36 1.08 11.25
N PRO A 408 3.83 -0.18 11.31
CA PRO A 408 4.18 -0.79 12.59
C PRO A 408 5.23 -0.01 13.39
N GLY A 409 6.23 0.59 12.74
CA GLY A 409 7.19 1.44 13.43
C GLY A 409 6.63 2.78 13.92
N LEU A 410 5.60 3.35 13.26
CA LEU A 410 4.92 4.56 13.74
C LEU A 410 4.25 4.34 15.11
N TYR A 411 3.76 3.13 15.38
CA TYR A 411 3.20 2.76 16.68
C TYR A 411 4.19 3.00 17.83
N PHE A 412 5.48 2.75 17.58
CA PHE A 412 6.55 2.81 18.58
C PHE A 412 7.19 4.20 18.72
N LEU A 413 6.74 5.23 17.99
CA LEU A 413 7.23 6.61 18.12
C LEU A 413 7.23 7.16 19.56
N PRO A 414 6.27 6.85 20.45
CA PRO A 414 6.32 7.29 21.84
C PRO A 414 7.59 6.86 22.58
N LEU A 415 8.24 5.76 22.16
CA LEU A 415 9.50 5.29 22.77
C LEU A 415 10.68 6.23 22.53
N LEU A 416 10.56 7.16 21.57
CA LEU A 416 11.55 8.21 21.29
C LEU A 416 11.34 9.48 22.14
N GLN A 417 10.16 9.63 22.76
CA GLN A 417 9.87 10.79 23.58
C GLN A 417 10.50 10.61 24.96
N PRO A 418 11.05 11.68 25.57
CA PRO A 418 11.50 11.60 26.95
C PRO A 418 10.30 11.27 27.83
N THR A 419 10.41 10.21 28.63
CA THR A 419 9.45 9.95 29.72
C THR A 419 9.36 11.22 30.54
N ARG A 420 8.18 11.86 30.57
CA ARG A 420 7.91 12.92 31.55
C ARG A 420 8.26 12.33 32.90
N ARG A 421 9.25 12.91 33.60
CA ARG A 421 9.48 12.60 35.01
C ARG A 421 8.14 12.81 35.69
N VAL A 422 7.51 11.73 36.15
CA VAL A 422 6.48 11.83 37.19
C VAL A 422 7.24 12.51 38.33
N LYS A 423 6.88 13.75 38.67
CA LYS A 423 7.38 14.37 39.89
C LYS A 423 7.06 13.37 41.00
N PRO A 424 8.04 12.90 41.80
CA PRO A 424 7.71 12.08 42.94
C PRO A 424 6.79 12.92 43.85
N ILE A 425 5.57 12.44 44.04
CA ILE A 425 4.70 12.91 45.11
C ILE A 425 5.21 12.21 46.36
N GLN A 426 6.02 12.90 47.16
CA GLN A 426 6.40 12.60 48.54
C GLN A 426 7.37 13.72 48.98
N LYS A 427 7.14 14.52 50.02
CA LYS A 427 6.32 14.36 51.23
C LYS A 427 5.57 15.66 51.55
N GLU A 428 4.27 15.55 51.82
CA GLU A 428 3.49 16.55 52.57
C GLU A 428 2.68 15.81 53.66
N ILE A 429 3.35 14.89 54.38
CA ILE A 429 2.82 14.21 55.58
C ILE A 429 3.87 14.27 56.72
N GLU A 430 4.54 15.41 56.86
CA GLU A 430 5.32 15.77 58.06
C GLU A 430 5.09 17.26 58.36
N ALA A 431 3.82 17.67 58.50
CA ALA A 431 3.37 18.89 59.18
C ALA A 431 1.85 18.99 59.07
N ASN A 432 1.14 18.27 59.95
CA ASN A 432 -0.10 18.68 60.61
C ASN A 432 -0.58 17.55 61.53
#